data_AF-A0A368UES2-F1
#
_entry.id   AF-A0A368UES2-F1
#
_cell.length_a   1.000
_cell.length_b   1.000
_cell.length_c   1.000
_cell.angle_alpha   90.00
_cell.angle_beta   90.00
_cell.angle_gamma   90.00
#
_symmetry.space_group_name_H-M   'P 1'
#
loop_
_entity.id
_entity.type
_entity.pdbx_description
1 polymer ?
#
loop_
_entity_poly.entity_id
_entity_poly.type
_entity_poly.pdbx_seq_one_letter_code
_entity_poly.pdbx_strand_id
1 'polypeptide(L)'
;MKNHFIIKGKKDFVVDKVGDEYIGYDRIDLEYYSFDEIGAEILYCISKNFSLDKIIEVIQDEYDVNYADCKEAIINFLEETPILHIIYANLIKSDIYLYLKPFREE
;
A
#
# COMPACT_ATOMS: atom_id res chain seq x y z
N MET A 1 5.68 -13.32 -1.84
CA MET A 1 5.49 -11.99 -2.47
C MET A 1 5.71 -11.94 -4.00
N LYS A 2 5.08 -11.00 -4.73
CA LYS A 2 5.18 -10.84 -6.20
C LYS A 2 6.27 -9.86 -6.62
N ASN A 3 7.14 -10.28 -7.55
CA ASN A 3 8.24 -9.43 -8.05
C ASN A 3 7.80 -8.28 -8.98
N HIS A 4 6.57 -8.30 -9.48
CA HIS A 4 6.02 -7.27 -10.36
C HIS A 4 4.52 -7.14 -10.16
N PHE A 5 4.02 -5.92 -10.01
CA PHE A 5 2.60 -5.61 -10.03
C PHE A 5 2.31 -4.17 -10.44
N ILE A 6 1.05 -3.90 -10.77
CA ILE A 6 0.58 -2.58 -11.20
C ILE A 6 -0.64 -2.21 -10.35
N ILE A 7 -0.59 -1.05 -9.72
CA ILE A 7 -1.76 -0.41 -9.10
C ILE A 7 -2.42 0.46 -10.17
N LYS A 8 -3.60 0.02 -10.63
CA LYS A 8 -4.36 0.73 -11.65
C LYS A 8 -5.12 1.91 -11.05
N GLY A 9 -4.93 3.10 -11.59
CA GLY A 9 -5.58 4.32 -11.14
C GLY A 9 -5.78 5.32 -12.27
N LYS A 10 -5.86 6.61 -11.92
CA LYS A 10 -5.83 7.70 -12.91
C LYS A 10 -4.49 7.69 -13.68
N LYS A 11 -3.44 7.29 -12.99
CA LYS A 11 -2.14 6.91 -13.55
C LYS A 11 -1.82 5.51 -13.04
N ASP A 12 -1.19 4.68 -13.87
CA ASP A 12 -0.74 3.35 -13.45
C ASP A 12 0.57 3.50 -12.66
N PHE A 13 0.58 2.94 -11.44
CA PHE A 13 1.79 2.85 -10.62
C PHE A 13 2.38 1.45 -10.75
N VAL A 14 3.59 1.37 -11.30
CA VAL A 14 4.26 0.09 -11.55
C VAL A 14 5.25 -0.15 -10.42
N VAL A 15 5.25 -1.36 -9.86
CA VAL A 15 6.17 -1.77 -8.80
C VAL A 15 6.93 -3.01 -9.24
N ASP A 16 8.26 -2.95 -9.18
CA ASP A 16 9.19 -4.01 -9.57
C ASP A 16 10.17 -4.32 -8.43
N LYS A 17 10.50 -5.59 -8.21
CA LYS A 17 11.57 -6.00 -7.30
C LYS A 17 12.93 -5.79 -7.98
N VAL A 18 13.81 -5.01 -7.35
CA VAL A 18 15.18 -4.72 -7.82
C VAL A 18 16.17 -5.02 -6.69
N GLY A 19 16.84 -6.17 -6.78
CA GLY A 19 17.67 -6.66 -5.68
C GLY A 19 16.82 -6.96 -4.44
N ASP A 20 17.14 -6.30 -3.34
CA ASP A 20 16.47 -6.46 -2.04
C ASP A 20 15.36 -5.41 -1.79
N GLU A 21 15.15 -4.49 -2.74
CA GLU A 21 14.14 -3.43 -2.64
C GLU A 21 13.04 -3.59 -3.68
N TYR A 22 11.92 -2.90 -3.44
CA TYR A 22 10.85 -2.73 -4.43
C TYR A 22 10.82 -1.28 -4.90
N ILE A 23 10.89 -1.08 -6.22
CA ILE A 23 10.88 0.24 -6.83
C ILE A 23 9.52 0.47 -7.48
N GLY A 24 8.78 1.43 -6.96
CA GLY A 24 7.56 1.96 -7.55
C GLY A 24 7.85 3.18 -8.42
N TYR A 25 7.20 3.31 -9.57
CA TYR A 25 7.45 4.39 -10.51
C TYR A 25 6.16 4.99 -11.10
N ASP A 26 6.01 6.32 -11.00
CA ASP A 26 5.03 7.09 -11.78
C ASP A 26 5.64 7.46 -13.14
N ARG A 27 5.09 6.88 -14.21
CA ARG A 27 5.55 7.08 -15.58
C ARG A 27 5.37 8.51 -16.10
N ILE A 28 4.49 9.29 -15.50
CA ILE A 28 4.15 10.63 -15.97
C ILE A 28 5.02 11.68 -15.29
N ASP A 29 5.13 11.62 -13.96
CA ASP A 29 5.88 12.61 -13.19
C ASP A 29 7.39 12.26 -13.12
N LEU A 30 7.77 11.09 -13.63
CA LEU A 30 9.14 10.54 -13.66
C LEU A 30 9.73 10.34 -12.24
N GLU A 31 8.87 10.14 -11.25
CA GLU A 31 9.24 9.91 -9.86
C GLU A 31 9.34 8.41 -9.57
N TYR A 32 10.34 8.03 -8.79
CA TYR A 32 10.52 6.68 -8.29
C TYR A 32 10.59 6.67 -6.76
N TYR A 33 10.09 5.59 -6.18
CA TYR A 33 9.96 5.40 -4.75
C TYR A 33 10.46 4.01 -4.40
N SER A 34 11.30 3.89 -3.37
CA SER A 34 11.71 2.59 -2.85
C SER A 34 10.82 2.18 -1.67
N PHE A 35 10.53 0.89 -1.61
CA PHE A 35 9.78 0.25 -0.55
C PHE A 35 10.55 -0.98 -0.08
N ASP A 36 10.46 -1.26 1.20
CA ASP A 36 10.86 -2.54 1.76
C ASP A 36 9.83 -3.63 1.40
N GLU A 37 10.12 -4.84 1.85
CA GLU A 37 9.30 -6.03 1.64
C GLU A 37 7.85 -5.85 2.16
N ILE A 38 7.68 -5.32 3.37
CA ILE A 38 6.35 -5.13 3.99
C ILE A 38 5.57 -4.02 3.27
N GLY A 39 6.20 -2.88 2.98
CA GLY A 39 5.57 -1.78 2.24
C GLY A 39 5.13 -2.22 0.84
N ALA A 40 5.95 -3.01 0.14
CA ALA A 40 5.58 -3.57 -1.16
C ALA A 40 4.40 -4.55 -1.06
N GLU A 41 4.31 -5.33 0.01
CA GLU A 41 3.21 -6.26 0.23
C GLU A 41 1.89 -5.54 0.52
N ILE A 42 1.92 -4.48 1.33
CA ILE A 42 0.77 -3.59 1.54
C ILE A 42 0.30 -3.03 0.20
N LEU A 43 1.22 -2.50 -0.61
CA LEU A 43 0.90 -1.96 -1.94
C LEU A 43 0.37 -3.04 -2.90
N TYR A 44 0.89 -4.26 -2.82
CA TYR A 44 0.37 -5.38 -3.58
C TYR A 44 -1.08 -5.68 -3.22
N CYS A 45 -1.42 -5.72 -1.93
CA CYS A 45 -2.79 -5.94 -1.48
C CYS A 45 -3.74 -4.81 -1.91
N ILE A 46 -3.26 -3.56 -1.89
CA ILE A 46 -3.99 -2.39 -2.43
C ILE A 46 -4.23 -2.53 -3.93
N SER A 47 -3.26 -3.06 -4.68
CA SER A 47 -3.43 -3.36 -6.12
C SER A 47 -4.57 -4.35 -6.39
N LYS A 48 -4.91 -5.18 -5.40
CA LYS A 48 -6.02 -6.15 -5.44
C LYS A 48 -7.33 -5.60 -4.87
N ASN A 49 -7.33 -4.36 -4.38
CA ASN A 49 -8.45 -3.72 -3.67
C ASN A 49 -8.91 -4.55 -2.46
N PHE A 50 -7.96 -5.13 -1.72
CA PHE A 50 -8.28 -5.79 -0.44
C PHE A 50 -8.74 -4.77 0.59
N SER A 51 -9.67 -5.17 1.47
CA SER A 51 -10.06 -4.39 2.64
C SER A 51 -8.91 -4.34 3.65
N LEU A 52 -8.91 -3.33 4.54
CA LEU A 52 -7.88 -3.20 5.57
C LEU A 52 -7.70 -4.48 6.38
N ASP A 53 -8.79 -5.09 6.85
CA ASP A 53 -8.76 -6.33 7.62
C ASP A 53 -8.11 -7.49 6.84
N LYS A 54 -8.33 -7.54 5.51
CA LYS A 54 -7.69 -8.57 4.67
C LYS A 54 -6.21 -8.31 4.45
N ILE A 55 -5.78 -7.06 4.37
CA ILE A 55 -4.35 -6.71 4.33
C ILE A 55 -3.70 -7.16 5.65
N ILE A 56 -4.33 -6.84 6.79
CA ILE A 56 -3.82 -7.23 8.11
C ILE A 56 -3.70 -8.75 8.21
N GLU A 57 -4.73 -9.50 7.81
CA GLU A 57 -4.69 -10.98 7.81
C GLU A 57 -3.49 -11.51 7.00
N VAL A 58 -3.24 -10.97 5.80
CA VAL A 58 -2.10 -11.40 4.95
C VAL A 58 -0.76 -11.12 5.64
N ILE A 59 -0.61 -9.94 6.26
CA ILE A 59 0.63 -9.59 6.96
C ILE A 59 0.81 -10.44 8.22
N GLN A 60 -0.26 -10.70 8.99
CA GLN A 60 -0.16 -11.54 10.19
C GLN A 60 0.12 -13.02 9.89
N ASP A 61 -0.28 -13.51 8.70
CA ASP A 61 0.02 -14.88 8.28
C ASP A 61 1.52 -15.08 7.98
N GLU A 62 2.22 -14.04 7.48
CA GLU A 62 3.66 -14.11 7.19
C GLU A 62 4.53 -13.61 8.34
N TYR A 63 4.03 -12.69 9.18
CA TYR A 63 4.79 -12.00 10.23
C TYR A 63 4.12 -12.15 11.60
N ASP A 64 4.90 -12.43 12.65
CA ASP A 64 4.41 -12.50 14.04
C ASP A 64 4.14 -11.10 14.62
N VAL A 65 3.04 -10.49 14.18
CA VAL A 65 2.58 -9.17 14.61
C VAL A 65 1.12 -9.24 15.03
N ASN A 66 0.74 -8.52 16.08
CA ASN A 66 -0.65 -8.47 16.51
C ASN A 66 -1.48 -7.51 15.63
N TYR A 67 -2.79 -7.67 15.67
CA TYR A 67 -3.72 -6.96 14.81
C TYR A 67 -3.67 -5.43 15.00
N ALA A 68 -3.57 -4.96 16.25
CA ALA A 68 -3.61 -3.54 16.56
C ALA A 68 -2.36 -2.83 16.04
N ASP A 69 -1.18 -3.39 16.31
CA ASP A 69 0.10 -2.84 15.86
C ASP A 69 0.22 -2.89 14.33
N CYS A 70 -0.24 -3.99 13.71
CA CYS A 70 -0.26 -4.13 12.25
C CYS A 70 -1.17 -3.07 11.60
N LYS A 71 -2.38 -2.88 12.15
CA LYS A 71 -3.32 -1.86 11.68
C LYS A 71 -2.72 -0.46 11.78
N GLU A 72 -2.12 -0.12 12.92
CA GLU A 72 -1.51 1.20 13.13
C GLU A 72 -0.34 1.42 12.16
N ALA A 73 0.53 0.42 11.98
CA ALA A 73 1.65 0.49 11.05
C ALA A 73 1.19 0.71 9.59
N ILE A 74 0.15 -0.01 9.15
CA ILE A 74 -0.42 0.16 7.80
C ILE A 74 -1.02 1.57 7.63
N ILE A 75 -1.76 2.06 8.62
CA ILE A 75 -2.34 3.42 8.58
C ILE A 75 -1.22 4.47 8.53
N ASN A 76 -0.19 4.35 9.37
CA ASN A 76 0.93 5.29 9.38
C ASN A 76 1.68 5.27 8.05
N PHE A 77 1.97 4.07 7.51
CA PHE A 77 2.55 3.94 6.17
C PHE A 77 1.74 4.68 5.10
N LEU A 78 0.41 4.52 5.12
CA LEU A 78 -0.47 5.19 4.15
C LEU A 78 -0.58 6.71 4.35
N GLU A 79 -0.53 7.21 5.59
CA GLU A 79 -0.54 8.64 5.88
C GLU A 79 0.80 9.32 5.53
N GLU A 80 1.92 8.60 5.64
CA GLU A 80 3.26 9.15 5.44
C GLU A 80 3.81 8.93 4.02
N THR A 81 3.26 7.96 3.28
CA THR A 81 3.76 7.64 1.94
C THR A 81 3.49 8.76 0.93
N PRO A 82 4.49 9.20 0.14
CA PRO A 82 4.32 10.27 -0.84
C PRO A 82 3.39 9.89 -2.01
N ILE A 83 3.10 8.60 -2.17
CA ILE A 83 2.28 8.07 -3.27
C ILE A 83 0.79 7.97 -2.94
N LEU A 84 0.33 8.49 -1.80
CA LEU A 84 -1.08 8.43 -1.40
C LEU A 84 -2.01 8.94 -2.50
N HIS A 85 -1.64 10.03 -3.15
CA HIS A 85 -2.39 10.64 -4.25
C HIS A 85 -2.49 9.74 -5.51
N ILE A 86 -1.57 8.80 -5.69
CA ILE A 86 -1.54 7.85 -6.80
C ILE A 86 -2.49 6.68 -6.52
N ILE A 87 -2.45 6.16 -5.29
CA ILE A 87 -3.21 4.96 -4.89
C ILE A 87 -4.60 5.28 -4.33
N TYR A 88 -4.95 6.56 -4.19
CA TYR A 88 -6.19 7.01 -3.54
C TYR A 88 -7.46 6.38 -4.12
N ALA A 89 -7.50 6.17 -5.45
CA ALA A 89 -8.64 5.53 -6.11
C ALA A 89 -8.85 4.07 -5.66
N ASN A 90 -7.78 3.35 -5.30
CA ASN A 90 -7.85 2.00 -4.76
C ASN A 90 -8.33 2.03 -3.31
N LEU A 91 -7.87 3.00 -2.53
CA LEU A 91 -8.28 3.18 -1.14
C LEU A 91 -9.77 3.50 -1.01
N ILE A 92 -10.34 4.25 -1.96
CA ILE A 92 -11.79 4.47 -2.06
C ILE A 92 -12.53 3.16 -2.33
N LYS A 93 -12.03 2.33 -3.26
CA LYS A 93 -12.68 1.07 -3.64
C LYS A 93 -12.70 0.02 -2.53
N SER A 94 -11.74 0.09 -1.61
CA SER A 94 -11.61 -0.83 -0.48
C SER A 94 -12.03 -0.22 0.86
N ASP A 95 -12.63 0.97 0.85
CA ASP A 95 -13.03 1.74 2.02
C ASP A 95 -11.89 2.06 3.02
N ILE A 96 -10.63 1.83 2.65
CA ILE A 96 -9.46 2.09 3.50
C ILE A 96 -9.32 3.59 3.80
N TYR A 97 -9.76 4.46 2.88
CA TYR A 97 -9.68 5.92 3.06
C TYR A 97 -10.42 6.39 4.33
N LEU A 98 -11.43 5.65 4.81
CA LEU A 98 -12.17 5.96 6.04
C LEU A 98 -11.31 5.85 7.30
N TYR A 99 -10.15 5.20 7.23
CA TYR A 99 -9.21 5.08 8.36
C TYR A 99 -8.10 6.15 8.32
N LEU A 100 -8.05 6.97 7.26
CA LEU A 100 -7.00 7.97 7.05
C LEU A 100 -7.53 9.38 7.33
N LYS A 101 -6.65 10.29 7.74
CA LYS A 101 -7.00 11.72 7.82
C LYS A 101 -7.37 12.29 6.43
N PRO A 102 -8.33 13.23 6.34
CA PRO A 102 -9.18 13.76 7.41
C PRO A 102 -10.49 12.98 7.61
N PHE A 103 -10.63 11.78 7.04
CA PHE A 103 -11.91 11.05 7.00
C PHE A 103 -12.17 10.17 8.22
N ARG A 104 -11.12 9.72 8.92
CA ARG A 104 -11.27 8.92 10.13
C ARG A 104 -11.99 9.72 11.22
N GLU A 105 -12.97 9.09 11.85
CA GLU A 105 -13.60 9.63 13.05
C GLU A 105 -12.56 9.67 14.18
N GLU A 106 -12.53 10.78 14.93
CA GLU A 106 -11.65 10.97 16.10
C GLU A 106 -12.15 10.22 17.35
#